data_AF-A0A257JK68-F1
#
_entry.id   AF-A0A257JK68-F1
#
_cell.length_a   1.000
_cell.length_b   1.000
_cell.length_c   1.000
_cell.angle_alpha   90.00
_cell.angle_beta   90.00
_cell.angle_gamma   90.00
#
_symmetry.space_group_name_H-M   'P 1'
#
loop_
_entity.id
_entity.type
_entity.pdbx_description
1 polymer ?
#
loop_
_entity_poly.entity_id
_entity_poly.type
_entity_poly.pdbx_seq_one_letter_code
_entity_poly.pdbx_strand_id
1 'polypeptide(L)'
;MPPLTPALDKIKSPKDLKGLNIGELREVADDLRSETIDAVSVTGGHLGAGLGVVELTVALHHVLDTPKDILVWDVGHQAYPHKILTGRRDRIRTLRQGGGLSGFTKRTESEYDPFGTAHAATSISAALGFCASRDLQGKDNVVVAVIGDGSITAGMAYEAMNKAAETSKRLIVILNDNDMSIAPPVGGMSHYLARLVSGTGYRTLRKVGKQAASVFPKPLQEAARKAEEFARGMATGGTFFEELGFYYVGPIDGHDLEALVHVLENAKKIEDRPVLVHVVTQKGKGYLPAESADDKYHGVVKFNVITGEQAKAKPNAPSYTRVFADALVKLAEADDKIVAITAAMPSGTGLDVFGKAFPGRTYDVGIAEQHAVTFAAGLAADGMKPFAAIYSTFLQRGYDQVVHDVAIQSLPVRFAMDRAGLVGADGQTHAGSFDIGFMGALPGM
;
A
#
# COMPACT_ATOMS: atom_id res chain seq x y z
N MET A 1 13.56 -5.61 -27.41
CA MET A 1 12.69 -4.65 -28.12
C MET A 1 11.55 -4.32 -27.17
N PRO A 2 11.08 -3.07 -27.12
CA PRO A 2 9.91 -2.71 -26.34
C PRO A 2 8.71 -3.58 -26.73
N PRO A 3 7.78 -3.87 -25.81
CA PRO A 3 6.57 -4.62 -26.13
C PRO A 3 5.72 -3.86 -27.16
N LEU A 4 4.99 -4.60 -28.00
CA LEU A 4 3.96 -4.03 -28.85
C LEU A 4 2.71 -3.76 -27.98
N THR A 5 2.25 -2.51 -27.98
CA THR A 5 1.15 -2.06 -27.10
C THR A 5 0.12 -1.20 -27.85
N PRO A 6 -0.56 -1.75 -28.87
CA PRO A 6 -1.37 -0.97 -29.80
C PRO A 6 -2.59 -0.27 -29.17
N ALA A 7 -3.15 -0.80 -28.07
CA ALA A 7 -4.23 -0.16 -27.33
C ALA A 7 -3.69 0.99 -26.48
N LEU A 8 -2.60 0.76 -25.74
CA LEU A 8 -1.97 1.80 -24.90
C LEU A 8 -1.33 2.92 -25.73
N ASP A 9 -0.92 2.67 -26.96
CA ASP A 9 -0.36 3.70 -27.85
C ASP A 9 -1.35 4.84 -28.15
N LYS A 10 -2.65 4.52 -28.10
CA LYS A 10 -3.78 5.46 -28.28
C LYS A 10 -4.08 6.27 -27.02
N ILE A 11 -3.55 5.86 -25.85
CA ILE A 11 -3.83 6.52 -24.56
C ILE A 11 -2.68 7.48 -24.23
N LYS A 12 -2.95 8.80 -24.29
CA LYS A 12 -2.00 9.85 -23.88
C LYS A 12 -2.34 10.42 -22.52
N SER A 13 -3.61 10.38 -22.14
CA SER A 13 -4.13 10.88 -20.87
C SER A 13 -5.35 10.07 -20.41
N PRO A 14 -5.81 10.25 -19.15
CA PRO A 14 -7.03 9.60 -18.67
C PRO A 14 -8.29 9.92 -19.50
N LYS A 15 -8.30 11.04 -20.25
CA LYS A 15 -9.41 11.41 -21.13
C LYS A 15 -9.60 10.40 -22.27
N ASP A 16 -8.53 9.77 -22.73
CA ASP A 16 -8.58 8.81 -23.85
C ASP A 16 -9.16 7.46 -23.41
N LEU A 17 -9.28 7.22 -22.10
CA LEU A 17 -9.96 6.05 -21.56
C LEU A 17 -11.47 6.24 -21.51
N LYS A 18 -11.99 7.47 -21.65
CA LYS A 18 -13.41 7.75 -21.57
C LYS A 18 -14.15 7.19 -22.78
N GLY A 19 -15.28 6.53 -22.52
CA GLY A 19 -16.13 5.94 -23.55
C GLY A 19 -15.65 4.61 -24.13
N LEU A 20 -14.47 4.12 -23.75
CA LEU A 20 -14.03 2.77 -24.08
C LEU A 20 -14.95 1.73 -23.44
N ASN A 21 -15.27 0.68 -24.18
CA ASN A 21 -16.01 -0.45 -23.64
C ASN A 21 -15.10 -1.39 -22.83
N ILE A 22 -15.69 -2.33 -22.08
CA ILE A 22 -14.95 -3.25 -21.21
C ILE A 22 -13.90 -4.08 -21.98
N GLY A 23 -14.17 -4.47 -23.23
CA GLY A 23 -13.21 -5.20 -24.06
C GLY A 23 -11.98 -4.34 -24.39
N GLU A 24 -12.19 -3.10 -24.80
CA GLU A 24 -11.11 -2.14 -25.08
C GLU A 24 -10.31 -1.80 -23.82
N LEU A 25 -10.97 -1.65 -22.67
CA LEU A 25 -10.28 -1.42 -21.40
C LEU A 25 -9.42 -2.61 -20.96
N ARG A 26 -9.82 -3.86 -21.28
CA ARG A 26 -9.00 -5.05 -21.04
C ARG A 26 -7.74 -5.06 -21.92
N GLU A 27 -7.87 -4.71 -23.19
CA GLU A 27 -6.70 -4.56 -24.09
C GLU A 27 -5.72 -3.49 -23.56
N VAL A 28 -6.24 -2.36 -23.07
CA VAL A 28 -5.41 -1.33 -22.43
C VAL A 28 -4.71 -1.88 -21.17
N ALA A 29 -5.40 -2.66 -20.34
CA ALA A 29 -4.81 -3.26 -19.14
C ALA A 29 -3.67 -4.23 -19.48
N ASP A 30 -3.82 -5.06 -20.51
CA ASP A 30 -2.80 -6.02 -20.95
C ASP A 30 -1.56 -5.31 -21.50
N ASP A 31 -1.76 -4.28 -22.32
CA ASP A 31 -0.67 -3.44 -22.83
C ASP A 31 0.03 -2.68 -21.70
N LEU A 32 -0.73 -2.12 -20.76
CA LEU A 32 -0.22 -1.38 -19.60
C LEU A 32 0.63 -2.27 -18.68
N ARG A 33 0.20 -3.52 -18.49
CA ARG A 33 0.98 -4.52 -17.77
C ARG A 33 2.30 -4.79 -18.46
N SER A 34 2.27 -5.05 -19.77
CA SER A 34 3.47 -5.33 -20.57
C SER A 34 4.45 -4.16 -20.52
N GLU A 35 3.96 -2.93 -20.67
CA GLU A 35 4.74 -1.70 -20.59
C GLU A 35 5.37 -1.51 -19.21
N THR A 36 4.61 -1.79 -18.14
CA THR A 36 5.10 -1.68 -16.76
C THR A 36 6.24 -2.67 -16.50
N ILE A 37 6.09 -3.92 -16.96
CA ILE A 37 7.14 -4.95 -16.82
C ILE A 37 8.41 -4.52 -17.57
N ASP A 38 8.28 -4.09 -18.83
CA ASP A 38 9.42 -3.66 -19.65
C ASP A 38 10.15 -2.47 -19.01
N ALA A 39 9.40 -1.43 -18.62
CA ALA A 39 9.97 -0.23 -18.01
C ALA A 39 10.73 -0.51 -16.70
N VAL A 40 10.16 -1.33 -15.83
CA VAL A 40 10.77 -1.66 -14.53
C VAL A 40 11.94 -2.64 -14.70
N SER A 41 11.96 -3.45 -15.77
CA SER A 41 13.09 -4.35 -16.06
C SER A 41 14.42 -3.64 -16.29
N VAL A 42 14.36 -2.40 -16.81
CA VAL A 42 15.55 -1.58 -17.09
C VAL A 42 15.90 -0.59 -15.98
N THR A 43 14.96 -0.27 -15.09
CA THR A 43 15.15 0.72 -14.00
C THR A 43 15.28 0.08 -12.62
N GLY A 44 14.67 -1.09 -12.39
CA GLY A 44 14.34 -1.56 -11.05
C GLY A 44 13.17 -0.77 -10.44
N GLY A 45 12.63 -1.20 -9.30
CA GLY A 45 11.42 -0.57 -8.74
C GLY A 45 10.52 -1.53 -8.00
N HIS A 46 9.35 -1.02 -7.61
CA HIS A 46 8.32 -1.78 -6.91
C HIS A 46 7.35 -2.47 -7.89
N LEU A 47 7.85 -3.48 -8.62
CA LEU A 47 7.10 -4.12 -9.70
C LEU A 47 5.83 -4.81 -9.20
N GLY A 48 5.95 -5.66 -8.18
CA GLY A 48 4.84 -6.51 -7.72
C GLY A 48 3.60 -5.71 -7.30
N ALA A 49 3.81 -4.58 -6.63
CA ALA A 49 2.73 -3.70 -6.19
C ALA A 49 2.02 -3.03 -7.38
N GLY A 50 2.78 -2.53 -8.37
CA GLY A 50 2.22 -1.94 -9.58
C GLY A 50 1.43 -2.93 -10.43
N LEU A 51 1.91 -4.17 -10.58
CA LEU A 51 1.22 -5.21 -11.35
C LEU A 51 -0.12 -5.62 -10.72
N GLY A 52 -0.21 -5.60 -9.39
CA GLY A 52 -1.45 -5.96 -8.68
C GLY A 52 -2.60 -4.99 -8.91
N VAL A 53 -2.33 -3.74 -9.31
CA VAL A 53 -3.35 -2.70 -9.45
C VAL A 53 -3.59 -2.25 -10.89
N VAL A 54 -3.13 -3.00 -11.90
CA VAL A 54 -3.28 -2.60 -13.31
C VAL A 54 -4.74 -2.38 -13.69
N GLU A 55 -5.61 -3.38 -13.49
CA GLU A 55 -7.05 -3.25 -13.78
C GLU A 55 -7.71 -2.15 -12.95
N LEU A 56 -7.41 -2.11 -11.65
CA LEU A 56 -7.92 -1.07 -10.75
C LEU A 56 -7.54 0.33 -11.24
N THR A 57 -6.31 0.52 -11.72
CA THR A 57 -5.82 1.81 -12.22
C THR A 57 -6.53 2.22 -13.51
N VAL A 58 -6.74 1.28 -14.42
CA VAL A 58 -7.51 1.51 -15.65
C VAL A 58 -8.96 1.88 -15.31
N ALA A 59 -9.61 1.13 -14.42
CA ALA A 59 -10.98 1.41 -14.00
C ALA A 59 -11.12 2.78 -13.30
N LEU A 60 -10.20 3.12 -12.40
CA LEU A 60 -10.18 4.42 -11.71
C LEU A 60 -10.09 5.57 -12.72
N HIS A 61 -9.17 5.51 -13.69
CA HIS A 61 -9.06 6.58 -14.69
C HIS A 61 -10.19 6.57 -15.73
N HIS A 62 -10.81 5.43 -15.99
CA HIS A 62 -12.01 5.35 -16.82
C HIS A 62 -13.22 6.02 -16.14
N VAL A 63 -13.40 5.86 -14.83
CA VAL A 63 -14.55 6.39 -14.07
C VAL A 63 -14.33 7.83 -13.56
N LEU A 64 -13.12 8.16 -13.08
CA LEU A 64 -12.80 9.46 -12.48
C LEU A 64 -12.33 10.47 -13.52
N ASP A 65 -12.76 11.73 -13.40
CA ASP A 65 -12.29 12.82 -14.26
C ASP A 65 -11.02 13.47 -13.68
N THR A 66 -9.95 12.69 -13.53
CA THR A 66 -8.67 13.23 -13.06
C THR A 66 -8.08 14.20 -14.08
N PRO A 67 -7.53 15.38 -13.69
CA PRO A 67 -7.19 15.77 -12.32
C PRO A 67 -8.27 16.61 -11.60
N LYS A 68 -9.48 16.80 -12.17
CA LYS A 68 -10.59 17.44 -11.45
C LYS A 68 -10.95 16.60 -10.22
N ASP A 69 -11.17 15.30 -10.43
CA ASP A 69 -11.31 14.31 -9.36
C ASP A 69 -9.92 14.04 -8.75
N ILE A 70 -9.84 13.96 -7.42
CA ILE A 70 -8.59 13.77 -6.68
C ILE A 70 -8.39 12.29 -6.44
N LEU A 71 -7.24 11.77 -6.86
CA LEU A 71 -6.80 10.40 -6.61
C LEU A 71 -5.49 10.42 -5.82
N VAL A 72 -5.51 9.86 -4.61
CA VAL A 72 -4.35 9.76 -3.73
C VAL A 72 -3.98 8.28 -3.56
N TRP A 73 -2.78 7.91 -4.00
CA TRP A 73 -2.22 6.57 -3.80
C TRP A 73 -1.44 6.52 -2.49
N ASP A 74 -1.78 5.66 -1.54
CA ASP A 74 -1.01 5.47 -0.31
C ASP A 74 0.36 4.83 -0.62
N VAL A 75 1.44 5.31 0.00
CA VAL A 75 2.84 4.98 -0.34
C VAL A 75 3.23 5.41 -1.77
N GLY A 76 2.39 5.19 -2.80
CA GLY A 76 2.64 5.59 -4.18
C GLY A 76 3.52 4.59 -4.97
N HIS A 77 4.05 3.55 -4.33
CA HIS A 77 4.89 2.54 -4.97
C HIS A 77 4.15 1.65 -5.98
N GLN A 78 2.84 1.50 -5.82
CA GLN A 78 1.93 0.81 -6.74
C GLN A 78 1.49 1.68 -7.92
N ALA A 79 1.87 2.96 -7.97
CA ALA A 79 1.33 3.93 -8.93
C ALA A 79 2.06 3.96 -10.29
N TYR A 80 2.86 2.94 -10.66
CA TYR A 80 3.53 2.93 -11.96
C TYR A 80 2.55 2.89 -13.14
N PRO A 81 1.50 2.03 -13.14
CA PRO A 81 0.47 2.08 -14.16
C PRO A 81 -0.21 3.45 -14.24
N HIS A 82 -0.44 4.10 -13.09
CA HIS A 82 -1.00 5.44 -13.00
C HIS A 82 -0.11 6.47 -13.70
N LYS A 83 1.21 6.44 -13.45
CA LYS A 83 2.16 7.35 -14.13
C LYS A 83 2.12 7.16 -15.65
N ILE A 84 2.07 5.91 -16.12
CA ILE A 84 2.00 5.60 -17.56
C ILE A 84 0.73 6.18 -18.19
N LEU A 85 -0.44 6.01 -17.55
CA LEU A 85 -1.73 6.50 -18.06
C LEU A 85 -1.92 8.02 -17.97
N THR A 86 -1.03 8.73 -17.28
CA THR A 86 -1.15 10.17 -16.99
C THR A 86 -0.06 11.00 -17.66
N GLY A 87 0.26 10.63 -18.90
CA GLY A 87 1.15 11.42 -19.78
C GLY A 87 2.64 11.30 -19.49
N ARG A 88 3.08 10.33 -18.67
CA ARG A 88 4.50 10.13 -18.31
C ARG A 88 5.11 8.85 -18.90
N ARG A 89 4.44 8.24 -19.87
CA ARG A 89 4.86 6.98 -20.50
C ARG A 89 6.22 7.06 -21.19
N ASP A 90 6.52 8.15 -21.88
CA ASP A 90 7.81 8.41 -22.53
C ASP A 90 8.98 8.50 -21.53
N ARG A 91 8.70 9.02 -20.33
CA ARG A 91 9.68 9.19 -19.25
C ARG A 91 9.78 8.02 -18.29
N ILE A 92 8.91 7.01 -18.37
CA ILE A 92 8.84 5.92 -17.37
C ILE A 92 10.13 5.10 -17.27
N ARG A 93 10.98 5.08 -18.32
CA ARG A 93 12.30 4.44 -18.28
C ARG A 93 13.36 5.23 -17.49
N THR A 94 13.00 6.39 -16.94
CA THR A 94 13.84 7.19 -16.03
C THR A 94 13.45 7.01 -14.55
N LEU A 95 12.51 6.10 -14.26
CA LEU A 95 12.00 5.84 -12.91
C LEU A 95 13.14 5.57 -11.91
N ARG A 96 13.10 6.27 -10.76
CA ARG A 96 14.07 6.19 -9.66
C ARG A 96 15.52 6.55 -10.04
N GLN A 97 15.72 7.23 -11.17
CA GLN A 97 17.02 7.74 -11.60
C GLN A 97 17.14 9.24 -11.31
N GLY A 98 18.36 9.73 -11.13
CA GLY A 98 18.62 11.17 -10.93
C GLY A 98 18.07 11.99 -12.10
N GLY A 99 17.29 13.03 -11.80
CA GLY A 99 16.60 13.85 -12.81
C GLY A 99 15.40 13.18 -13.50
N GLY A 100 15.12 11.92 -13.20
CA GLY A 100 14.02 11.14 -13.75
C GLY A 100 12.73 11.22 -12.93
N LEU A 101 11.81 10.28 -13.19
CA LEU A 101 10.57 10.14 -12.43
C LEU A 101 10.83 9.56 -11.04
N SER A 102 10.09 10.04 -10.03
CA SER A 102 10.07 9.47 -8.70
C SER A 102 9.47 8.06 -8.70
N GLY A 103 9.98 7.19 -7.81
CA GLY A 103 9.39 5.88 -7.52
C GLY A 103 8.02 5.94 -6.82
N PHE A 104 7.53 7.14 -6.48
CA PHE A 104 6.27 7.38 -5.77
C PHE A 104 5.52 8.55 -6.43
N THR A 105 4.29 8.84 -6.00
CA THR A 105 3.57 10.03 -6.48
C THR A 105 4.24 11.30 -5.95
N LYS A 106 4.37 12.33 -6.80
CA LYS A 106 5.06 13.57 -6.45
C LYS A 106 4.36 14.78 -7.06
N ARG A 107 3.91 15.71 -6.20
CA ARG A 107 3.17 16.92 -6.60
C ARG A 107 3.84 17.77 -7.68
N THR A 108 5.16 17.92 -7.59
CA THR A 108 5.92 18.70 -8.57
C THR A 108 6.18 17.95 -9.88
N GLU A 109 5.82 16.67 -9.96
CA GLU A 109 6.03 15.84 -11.14
C GLU A 109 4.81 15.82 -12.07
N SER A 110 3.59 15.92 -11.53
CA SER A 110 2.36 15.85 -12.32
C SER A 110 1.16 16.44 -11.57
N GLU A 111 0.24 17.08 -12.32
CA GLU A 111 -1.07 17.49 -11.80
C GLU A 111 -1.95 16.30 -11.37
N TYR A 112 -1.67 15.10 -11.90
CA TYR A 112 -2.33 13.85 -11.53
C TYR A 112 -1.84 13.27 -10.20
N ASP A 113 -0.81 13.86 -9.59
CA ASP A 113 -0.26 13.49 -8.28
C ASP A 113 -0.58 14.59 -7.24
N PRO A 114 -1.85 14.83 -6.87
CA PRO A 114 -2.25 15.99 -6.06
C PRO A 114 -1.60 16.00 -4.66
N PHE A 115 -1.24 14.82 -4.16
CA PHE A 115 -0.52 14.62 -2.91
C PHE A 115 0.64 13.62 -3.10
N GLY A 116 1.79 13.94 -2.52
CA GLY A 116 2.95 13.06 -2.54
C GLY A 116 2.89 12.10 -1.35
N THR A 117 3.05 10.81 -1.62
CA THR A 117 3.05 9.76 -0.59
C THR A 117 4.30 8.90 -0.75
N ALA A 118 4.71 8.25 0.34
CA ALA A 118 5.84 7.33 0.42
C ALA A 118 5.82 6.63 1.78
N HIS A 119 5.80 7.42 2.86
CA HIS A 119 5.41 6.90 4.15
C HIS A 119 3.95 6.44 4.07
N ALA A 120 3.69 5.27 4.62
CA ALA A 120 2.40 4.61 4.58
C ALA A 120 1.35 5.34 5.43
N ALA A 121 0.08 5.03 5.16
CA ALA A 121 -1.10 5.46 5.90
C ALA A 121 -1.40 6.97 5.90
N THR A 122 -0.87 7.68 4.92
CA THR A 122 -1.08 9.13 4.76
C THR A 122 -2.28 9.46 3.87
N SER A 123 -2.69 8.52 3.01
CA SER A 123 -3.67 8.76 1.93
C SER A 123 -5.07 9.17 2.42
N ILE A 124 -5.65 8.46 3.40
CA ILE A 124 -7.01 8.75 3.90
C ILE A 124 -7.04 10.12 4.57
N SER A 125 -6.05 10.43 5.42
CA SER A 125 -5.96 11.73 6.07
C SER A 125 -5.77 12.87 5.07
N ALA A 126 -4.93 12.68 4.05
CA ALA A 126 -4.74 13.66 2.99
C ALA A 126 -6.03 13.86 2.17
N ALA A 127 -6.70 12.77 1.79
CA ALA A 127 -7.96 12.78 1.08
C ALA A 127 -9.07 13.49 1.87
N LEU A 128 -9.14 13.32 3.20
CA LEU A 128 -10.06 14.08 4.05
C LEU A 128 -9.79 15.58 4.02
N GLY A 129 -8.51 15.98 4.00
CA GLY A 129 -8.13 17.38 3.79
C GLY A 129 -8.63 17.94 2.45
N PHE A 130 -8.51 17.16 1.37
CA PHE A 130 -9.09 17.53 0.06
C PHE A 130 -10.61 17.62 0.09
N CYS A 131 -11.28 16.70 0.79
CA CYS A 131 -12.73 16.74 0.95
C CYS A 131 -13.18 18.01 1.69
N ALA A 132 -12.60 18.28 2.86
CA ALA A 132 -12.91 19.48 3.63
C ALA A 132 -12.67 20.76 2.81
N SER A 133 -11.56 20.81 2.07
CA SER A 133 -11.23 21.93 1.18
C SER A 133 -12.23 22.08 0.03
N ARG A 134 -12.67 20.97 -0.58
CA ARG A 134 -13.71 20.95 -1.63
C ARG A 134 -15.02 21.51 -1.10
N ASP A 135 -15.45 21.03 0.07
CA ASP A 135 -16.75 21.38 0.66
C ASP A 135 -16.79 22.87 1.04
N LEU A 136 -15.70 23.39 1.63
CA LEU A 136 -15.55 24.83 1.91
C LEU A 136 -15.56 25.71 0.66
N GLN A 137 -15.18 25.17 -0.50
CA GLN A 137 -15.18 25.87 -1.78
C GLN A 137 -16.48 25.68 -2.58
N GLY A 138 -17.45 24.92 -2.07
CA GLY A 138 -18.69 24.59 -2.80
C GLY A 138 -18.45 23.79 -4.08
N LYS A 139 -17.35 23.02 -4.14
CA LYS A 139 -17.00 22.18 -5.29
C LYS A 139 -17.66 20.80 -5.17
N ASP A 140 -17.75 20.10 -6.30
CA ASP A 140 -18.46 18.83 -6.39
C ASP A 140 -17.59 17.63 -6.79
N ASN A 141 -16.27 17.82 -6.92
CA ASN A 141 -15.35 16.78 -7.38
C ASN A 141 -15.26 15.58 -6.42
N VAL A 142 -14.93 14.42 -6.97
CA VAL A 142 -14.75 13.18 -6.21
C VAL A 142 -13.35 13.18 -5.60
N VAL A 143 -13.22 12.59 -4.42
CA VAL A 143 -11.93 12.37 -3.75
C VAL A 143 -11.81 10.89 -3.40
N VAL A 144 -10.73 10.28 -3.88
CA VAL A 144 -10.45 8.85 -3.73
C VAL A 144 -9.08 8.64 -3.09
N ALA A 145 -9.02 7.83 -2.03
CA ALA A 145 -7.78 7.33 -1.46
C ALA A 145 -7.64 5.83 -1.76
N VAL A 146 -6.51 5.40 -2.33
CA VAL A 146 -6.20 3.98 -2.53
C VAL A 146 -5.17 3.55 -1.48
N ILE A 147 -5.54 2.67 -0.57
CA ILE A 147 -4.70 2.23 0.56
C ILE A 147 -4.52 0.71 0.54
N GLY A 148 -3.33 0.21 0.86
CA GLY A 148 -3.07 -1.22 1.00
C GLY A 148 -3.52 -1.78 2.35
N ASP A 149 -3.74 -3.10 2.41
CA ASP A 149 -4.03 -3.86 3.63
C ASP A 149 -2.94 -3.72 4.71
N GLY A 150 -1.67 -3.64 4.32
CA GLY A 150 -0.60 -3.31 5.26
C GLY A 150 -0.72 -1.89 5.84
N SER A 151 -0.92 -0.89 4.98
CA SER A 151 -0.99 0.52 5.36
C SER A 151 -2.20 0.85 6.24
N ILE A 152 -3.35 0.19 6.05
CA ILE A 152 -4.56 0.49 6.83
C ILE A 152 -4.43 0.10 8.31
N THR A 153 -3.42 -0.70 8.66
CA THR A 153 -3.11 -1.09 10.04
C THR A 153 -2.40 -0.01 10.86
N ALA A 154 -1.93 1.07 10.22
CA ALA A 154 -1.24 2.14 10.93
C ALA A 154 -2.20 3.07 11.67
N GLY A 155 -1.77 3.62 12.81
CA GLY A 155 -2.59 4.50 13.65
C GLY A 155 -3.27 5.66 12.90
N MET A 156 -2.53 6.35 12.03
CA MET A 156 -3.05 7.49 11.27
C MET A 156 -4.20 7.11 10.30
N ALA A 157 -4.23 5.88 9.79
CA ALA A 157 -5.35 5.43 8.98
C ALA A 157 -6.62 5.31 9.82
N TYR A 158 -6.52 4.79 11.06
CA TYR A 158 -7.65 4.71 11.99
C TYR A 158 -8.15 6.08 12.43
N GLU A 159 -7.24 6.98 12.80
CA GLU A 159 -7.57 8.35 13.17
C GLU A 159 -8.36 9.05 12.05
N ALA A 160 -7.90 8.91 10.81
CA ALA A 160 -8.55 9.47 9.64
C ALA A 160 -9.93 8.82 9.39
N MET A 161 -10.03 7.48 9.36
CA MET A 161 -11.30 6.80 9.15
C MET A 161 -12.33 7.16 10.23
N ASN A 162 -11.92 7.23 11.49
CA ASN A 162 -12.77 7.60 12.62
C ASN A 162 -13.37 9.02 12.47
N LYS A 163 -12.70 9.92 11.76
CA LYS A 163 -13.21 11.27 11.48
C LYS A 163 -13.91 11.43 10.12
N ALA A 164 -13.88 10.41 9.27
CA ALA A 164 -14.30 10.53 7.88
C ALA A 164 -15.77 10.96 7.74
N ALA A 165 -16.68 10.23 8.40
CA ALA A 165 -18.13 10.50 8.31
C ALA A 165 -18.54 11.87 8.86
N GLU A 166 -17.83 12.38 9.88
CA GLU A 166 -18.04 13.72 10.44
C GLU A 166 -17.48 14.81 9.52
N THR A 167 -16.34 14.56 8.88
CA THR A 167 -15.62 15.56 8.09
C THR A 167 -16.23 15.75 6.70
N SER A 168 -16.56 14.65 6.01
CA SER A 168 -17.10 14.69 4.66
C SER A 168 -17.88 13.43 4.35
N LYS A 169 -19.03 13.64 3.72
CA LYS A 169 -19.91 12.57 3.23
C LYS A 169 -19.53 12.04 1.85
N ARG A 170 -18.53 12.64 1.20
CA ARG A 170 -18.14 12.34 -0.19
C ARG A 170 -16.65 11.99 -0.29
N LEU A 171 -16.26 10.92 0.41
CA LEU A 171 -14.93 10.30 0.34
C LEU A 171 -15.10 8.84 -0.12
N ILE A 172 -14.25 8.39 -1.06
CA ILE A 172 -14.13 6.98 -1.41
C ILE A 172 -12.76 6.48 -0.97
N VAL A 173 -12.73 5.41 -0.17
CA VAL A 173 -11.52 4.69 0.19
C VAL A 173 -11.53 3.36 -0.55
N ILE A 174 -10.52 3.11 -1.38
CA ILE A 174 -10.26 1.82 -2.01
C ILE A 174 -9.24 1.09 -1.15
N LEU A 175 -9.68 0.03 -0.47
CA LEU A 175 -8.80 -0.90 0.22
C LEU A 175 -8.31 -1.95 -0.78
N ASN A 176 -7.05 -1.87 -1.17
CA ASN A 176 -6.36 -2.84 -2.01
C ASN A 176 -5.76 -3.95 -1.13
N ASP A 177 -6.50 -5.03 -0.94
CA ASP A 177 -6.10 -6.20 -0.15
C ASP A 177 -5.43 -7.26 -1.04
N ASN A 178 -4.14 -7.51 -0.80
CA ASN A 178 -3.40 -8.59 -1.46
C ASN A 178 -2.75 -9.56 -0.45
N ASP A 179 -3.22 -9.55 0.81
CA ASP A 179 -2.74 -10.39 1.92
C ASP A 179 -1.21 -10.28 2.17
N MET A 180 -0.61 -9.14 1.79
CA MET A 180 0.85 -8.96 1.76
C MET A 180 1.25 -7.51 2.05
N SER A 181 2.15 -7.32 3.02
CA SER A 181 2.98 -6.11 3.14
C SER A 181 4.35 -6.35 2.47
N ILE A 182 5.45 -5.95 3.10
CA ILE A 182 6.80 -6.43 2.74
C ILE A 182 7.00 -7.86 3.25
N ALA A 183 6.55 -8.11 4.49
CA ALA A 183 6.33 -9.42 5.09
C ALA A 183 4.81 -9.72 5.17
N PRO A 184 4.38 -10.94 5.53
CA PRO A 184 2.97 -11.22 5.80
C PRO A 184 2.42 -10.23 6.85
N PRO A 185 1.24 -9.62 6.64
CA PRO A 185 0.71 -8.63 7.55
C PRO A 185 0.37 -9.24 8.91
N VAL A 186 0.58 -8.47 9.98
CA VAL A 186 0.34 -8.90 11.37
C VAL A 186 -0.84 -8.13 11.99
N GLY A 187 -1.38 -8.64 13.09
CA GLY A 187 -2.42 -7.96 13.88
C GLY A 187 -3.86 -8.39 13.57
N GLY A 188 -4.76 -7.99 14.48
CA GLY A 188 -6.17 -8.40 14.43
C GLY A 188 -6.93 -7.91 13.20
N MET A 189 -6.58 -6.74 12.66
CA MET A 189 -7.20 -6.19 11.45
C MET A 189 -6.89 -7.06 10.22
N SER A 190 -5.64 -7.47 10.06
CA SER A 190 -5.21 -8.37 8.96
C SER A 190 -5.99 -9.69 9.02
N HIS A 191 -6.15 -10.27 10.21
CA HIS A 191 -7.00 -11.47 10.40
C HIS A 191 -8.48 -11.22 10.10
N TYR A 192 -9.00 -10.04 10.45
CA TYR A 192 -10.37 -9.65 10.14
C TYR A 192 -10.60 -9.52 8.63
N LEU A 193 -9.70 -8.85 7.91
CA LEU A 193 -9.74 -8.74 6.44
C LEU A 193 -9.66 -10.13 5.78
N ALA A 194 -8.72 -10.97 6.21
CA ALA A 194 -8.61 -12.35 5.72
C ALA A 194 -9.89 -13.18 5.96
N ARG A 195 -10.61 -12.95 7.07
CA ARG A 195 -11.92 -13.57 7.32
C ARG A 195 -13.00 -13.05 6.39
N LEU A 196 -13.02 -11.75 6.10
CA LEU A 196 -13.95 -11.17 5.12
C LEU A 196 -13.73 -11.76 3.73
N VAL A 197 -12.47 -11.90 3.31
CA VAL A 197 -12.09 -12.52 2.02
C VAL A 197 -12.37 -14.02 1.98
N SER A 198 -12.15 -14.75 3.08
CA SER A 198 -12.40 -16.20 3.14
C SER A 198 -13.87 -16.57 3.38
N GLY A 199 -14.70 -15.60 3.76
CA GLY A 199 -16.12 -15.77 4.03
C GLY A 199 -16.93 -16.33 2.85
N THR A 200 -18.03 -17.01 3.17
CA THR A 200 -18.88 -17.76 2.23
C THR A 200 -19.36 -16.90 1.05
N GLY A 201 -19.55 -15.59 1.23
CA GLY A 201 -19.94 -14.66 0.17
C GLY A 201 -18.91 -14.50 -0.96
N TYR A 202 -17.61 -14.40 -0.64
CA TYR A 202 -16.57 -14.26 -1.66
C TYR A 202 -16.34 -15.57 -2.43
N ARG A 203 -16.33 -16.72 -1.72
CA ARG A 203 -16.23 -18.04 -2.35
C ARG A 203 -17.42 -18.35 -3.26
N THR A 204 -18.60 -17.85 -2.92
CA THR A 204 -19.82 -18.01 -3.73
C THR A 204 -19.74 -17.17 -5.00
N LEU A 205 -19.24 -15.92 -4.95
CA LEU A 205 -18.94 -15.12 -6.15
C LEU A 205 -17.94 -15.83 -7.09
N ARG A 206 -16.87 -16.40 -6.54
CA ARG A 206 -15.84 -17.12 -7.32
C ARG A 206 -16.36 -18.42 -7.97
N LYS A 207 -17.38 -19.07 -7.41
CA LYS A 207 -17.98 -20.31 -7.95
C LYS A 207 -19.21 -20.06 -8.82
N VAL A 208 -20.04 -19.07 -8.52
CA VAL A 208 -21.32 -18.83 -9.20
C VAL A 208 -21.15 -18.16 -10.57
N GLY A 209 -20.06 -17.39 -10.77
CA GLY A 209 -19.73 -16.80 -12.08
C GLY A 209 -19.48 -17.81 -13.21
N LYS A 210 -19.21 -19.09 -12.90
CA LYS A 210 -18.96 -20.13 -13.92
C LYS A 210 -20.13 -21.08 -14.19
N GLN A 211 -21.21 -21.09 -13.40
CA GLN A 211 -22.24 -22.13 -13.53
C GLN A 211 -23.70 -21.67 -13.51
N ALA A 212 -24.05 -20.42 -13.15
CA ALA A 212 -25.45 -20.01 -13.05
C ALA A 212 -25.96 -19.08 -14.18
N ALA A 213 -25.08 -18.58 -15.05
CA ALA A 213 -25.43 -17.56 -16.04
C ALA A 213 -26.17 -18.07 -17.30
N SER A 214 -26.36 -19.38 -17.49
CA SER A 214 -26.92 -19.94 -18.72
C SER A 214 -28.43 -20.23 -18.71
N VAL A 215 -29.15 -19.98 -17.60
CA VAL A 215 -30.55 -20.47 -17.45
C VAL A 215 -31.60 -19.36 -17.23
N PHE A 216 -31.21 -18.09 -17.02
CA PHE A 216 -32.15 -16.99 -16.78
C PHE A 216 -32.02 -15.83 -17.78
N PRO A 217 -33.10 -15.10 -18.10
CA PRO A 217 -33.03 -13.89 -18.94
C PRO A 217 -32.15 -12.80 -18.31
N LYS A 218 -31.31 -12.12 -19.12
CA LYS A 218 -30.35 -11.07 -18.70
C LYS A 218 -30.89 -10.03 -17.68
N PRO A 219 -32.12 -9.49 -17.80
CA PRO A 219 -32.62 -8.48 -16.85
C PRO A 219 -32.77 -9.00 -15.42
N LEU A 220 -33.16 -10.27 -15.28
CA LEU A 220 -33.32 -10.93 -13.97
C LEU A 220 -31.96 -11.25 -13.33
N GLN A 221 -30.94 -11.54 -14.14
CA GLN A 221 -29.57 -11.75 -13.66
C GLN A 221 -28.96 -10.45 -13.11
N GLU A 222 -29.14 -9.33 -13.83
CA GLU A 222 -28.66 -8.01 -13.36
C GLU A 222 -29.39 -7.54 -12.11
N ALA A 223 -30.70 -7.76 -12.02
CA ALA A 223 -31.48 -7.45 -10.82
C ALA A 223 -31.09 -8.31 -9.63
N ALA A 224 -30.87 -9.62 -9.83
CA ALA A 224 -30.41 -10.54 -8.79
C ALA A 224 -28.99 -10.20 -8.31
N ARG A 225 -28.07 -9.87 -9.22
CA ARG A 225 -26.70 -9.43 -8.87
C ARG A 225 -26.72 -8.16 -8.03
N LYS A 226 -27.52 -7.16 -8.43
CA LYS A 226 -27.71 -5.91 -7.68
C LYS A 226 -28.35 -6.15 -6.31
N ALA A 227 -29.34 -7.04 -6.21
CA ALA A 227 -29.99 -7.38 -4.96
C ALA A 227 -29.07 -8.17 -4.01
N GLU A 228 -28.24 -9.08 -4.53
CA GLU A 228 -27.27 -9.85 -3.75
C GLU A 228 -26.14 -8.95 -3.20
N GLU A 229 -25.62 -8.03 -4.02
CA GLU A 229 -24.64 -7.02 -3.57
C GLU A 229 -25.22 -6.12 -2.48
N PHE A 230 -26.49 -5.73 -2.58
CA PHE A 230 -27.17 -4.86 -1.62
C PHE A 230 -27.56 -5.58 -0.31
N ALA A 231 -27.97 -6.85 -0.39
CA ALA A 231 -28.40 -7.63 0.77
C ALA A 231 -27.25 -8.09 1.69
N ARG A 232 -26.01 -8.13 1.18
CA ARG A 232 -24.83 -8.57 1.97
C ARG A 232 -24.48 -7.63 3.12
N GLY A 233 -24.73 -6.32 3.01
CA GLY A 233 -24.48 -5.36 4.09
C GLY A 233 -25.44 -5.48 5.28
N MET A 234 -26.60 -6.12 5.10
CA MET A 234 -27.63 -6.20 6.14
C MET A 234 -27.62 -7.50 6.97
N ALA A 235 -26.99 -8.56 6.47
CA ALA A 235 -27.09 -9.90 7.08
C ALA A 235 -25.94 -10.24 8.05
N THR A 236 -24.82 -9.53 7.97
CA THR A 236 -23.74 -9.57 8.94
C THR A 236 -23.91 -8.37 9.87
N GLY A 237 -23.89 -8.55 11.20
CA GLY A 237 -23.72 -7.41 12.10
C GLY A 237 -22.60 -6.50 11.58
N GLY A 238 -22.81 -5.19 11.62
CA GLY A 238 -22.04 -4.21 10.84
C GLY A 238 -20.55 -4.49 10.86
N THR A 239 -19.92 -4.40 9.69
CA THR A 239 -18.47 -4.44 9.56
C THR A 239 -17.84 -3.35 10.43
N PHE A 240 -16.58 -3.54 10.85
CA PHE A 240 -15.82 -2.50 11.54
C PHE A 240 -15.90 -1.14 10.83
N PHE A 241 -15.90 -1.14 9.50
CA PHE A 241 -15.98 0.08 8.69
C PHE A 241 -17.37 0.73 8.73
N GLU A 242 -18.43 -0.06 8.78
CA GLU A 242 -19.80 0.47 8.94
C GLU A 242 -20.01 1.11 10.31
N GLU A 243 -19.42 0.55 11.37
CA GLU A 243 -19.40 1.17 12.70
C GLU A 243 -18.64 2.51 12.71
N LEU A 244 -17.66 2.69 11.83
CA LEU A 244 -16.98 3.98 11.58
C LEU A 244 -17.78 4.92 10.66
N GLY A 245 -18.99 4.53 10.24
CA GLY A 245 -19.88 5.32 9.39
C GLY A 245 -19.63 5.21 7.89
N PHE A 246 -18.82 4.24 7.44
CA PHE A 246 -18.63 3.99 6.01
C PHE A 246 -19.75 3.13 5.44
N TYR A 247 -20.09 3.37 4.17
CA TYR A 247 -20.74 2.36 3.34
C TYR A 247 -19.69 1.37 2.85
N TYR A 248 -19.78 0.11 3.28
CA TYR A 248 -18.82 -0.91 2.91
C TYR A 248 -19.27 -1.69 1.67
N VAL A 249 -18.40 -1.81 0.67
CA VAL A 249 -18.64 -2.58 -0.57
C VAL A 249 -17.51 -3.57 -0.79
N GLY A 250 -17.83 -4.87 -0.86
CA GLY A 250 -16.88 -5.93 -1.19
C GLY A 250 -16.83 -7.06 -0.16
N PRO A 251 -15.80 -7.93 -0.19
CA PRO A 251 -14.66 -7.90 -1.12
C PRO A 251 -15.06 -8.22 -2.57
N ILE A 252 -14.48 -7.49 -3.54
CA ILE A 252 -14.63 -7.74 -4.99
C ILE A 252 -13.29 -8.14 -5.62
N ASP A 253 -13.32 -8.83 -6.77
CA ASP A 253 -12.11 -9.18 -7.52
C ASP A 253 -11.51 -7.94 -8.19
N GLY A 254 -10.30 -7.56 -7.78
CA GLY A 254 -9.55 -6.43 -8.31
C GLY A 254 -8.96 -6.63 -9.70
N HIS A 255 -9.19 -7.78 -10.31
CA HIS A 255 -8.84 -8.06 -11.71
C HIS A 255 -10.08 -8.24 -12.60
N ASP A 256 -11.29 -8.12 -12.04
CA ASP A 256 -12.53 -8.06 -12.82
C ASP A 256 -12.85 -6.60 -13.15
N LEU A 257 -12.40 -6.17 -14.33
CA LEU A 257 -12.57 -4.80 -14.81
C LEU A 257 -14.03 -4.37 -14.94
N GLU A 258 -14.94 -5.30 -15.26
CA GLU A 258 -16.37 -4.99 -15.37
C GLU A 258 -16.96 -4.71 -13.99
N ALA A 259 -16.64 -5.56 -13.01
CA ALA A 259 -17.06 -5.37 -11.63
C ALA A 259 -16.49 -4.06 -11.05
N LEU A 260 -15.21 -3.77 -11.29
CA LEU A 260 -14.55 -2.55 -10.83
C LEU A 260 -15.21 -1.30 -11.38
N VAL A 261 -15.41 -1.21 -12.71
CA VAL A 261 -16.06 -0.06 -13.33
C VAL A 261 -17.47 0.14 -12.76
N HIS A 262 -18.27 -0.93 -12.66
CA HIS A 262 -19.62 -0.85 -12.11
C HIS A 262 -19.64 -0.37 -10.65
N VAL A 263 -18.78 -0.93 -9.79
CA VAL A 263 -18.72 -0.57 -8.37
C VAL A 263 -18.24 0.87 -8.19
N LEU A 264 -17.21 1.31 -8.92
CA LEU A 264 -16.70 2.67 -8.83
C LEU A 264 -17.72 3.72 -9.31
N GLU A 265 -18.45 3.44 -10.40
CA GLU A 265 -19.55 4.28 -10.88
C GLU A 265 -20.67 4.42 -9.84
N ASN A 266 -20.98 3.34 -9.11
CA ASN A 266 -21.99 3.38 -8.06
C ASN A 266 -21.48 4.10 -6.81
N ALA A 267 -20.23 3.85 -6.39
CA ALA A 267 -19.62 4.51 -5.25
C ALA A 267 -19.57 6.03 -5.43
N LYS A 268 -19.28 6.52 -6.64
CA LYS A 268 -19.25 7.95 -6.99
C LYS A 268 -20.61 8.66 -6.81
N LYS A 269 -21.72 7.92 -6.89
CA LYS A 269 -23.08 8.46 -6.73
C LYS A 269 -23.55 8.55 -5.28
N ILE A 270 -22.79 7.98 -4.34
CA ILE A 270 -23.11 8.03 -2.92
C ILE A 270 -22.57 9.36 -2.36
N GLU A 271 -23.48 10.19 -1.87
CA GLU A 271 -23.15 11.55 -1.41
C GLU A 271 -23.49 11.83 0.06
N ASP A 272 -24.12 10.86 0.74
CA ASP A 272 -24.62 10.99 2.10
C ASP A 272 -23.70 10.39 3.16
N ARG A 273 -22.67 9.61 2.77
CA ARG A 273 -21.70 8.95 3.65
C ARG A 273 -20.42 8.54 2.91
N PRO A 274 -19.26 8.44 3.59
CA PRO A 274 -18.04 7.93 2.97
C PRO A 274 -18.20 6.46 2.57
N VAL A 275 -17.50 6.03 1.52
CA VAL A 275 -17.57 4.67 0.97
C VAL A 275 -16.23 3.99 1.12
N LEU A 276 -16.21 2.73 1.57
CA LEU A 276 -15.04 1.86 1.52
C LEU A 276 -15.29 0.73 0.54
N VAL A 277 -14.51 0.69 -0.54
CA VAL A 277 -14.53 -0.41 -1.51
C VAL A 277 -13.36 -1.34 -1.23
N HIS A 278 -13.66 -2.56 -0.80
CA HIS A 278 -12.67 -3.61 -0.54
C HIS A 278 -12.40 -4.40 -1.83
N VAL A 279 -11.21 -4.21 -2.39
CA VAL A 279 -10.75 -4.80 -3.63
C VAL A 279 -9.65 -5.81 -3.33
N VAL A 280 -9.85 -7.07 -3.74
CA VAL A 280 -8.88 -8.15 -3.56
C VAL A 280 -8.02 -8.28 -4.80
N THR A 281 -6.71 -8.07 -4.69
CA THR A 281 -5.76 -8.18 -5.80
C THR A 281 -4.70 -9.25 -5.55
N GLN A 282 -3.94 -9.57 -6.60
CA GLN A 282 -2.79 -10.47 -6.53
C GLN A 282 -1.51 -9.67 -6.82
N LYS A 283 -0.62 -9.57 -5.82
CA LYS A 283 0.69 -8.93 -6.00
C LYS A 283 1.49 -9.67 -7.08
N GLY A 284 2.02 -8.94 -8.06
CA GLY A 284 2.74 -9.50 -9.21
C GLY A 284 1.87 -10.01 -10.36
N LYS A 285 0.55 -9.72 -10.36
CA LYS A 285 -0.41 -10.27 -11.32
C LYS A 285 0.03 -10.21 -12.79
N GLY A 286 -0.04 -11.35 -13.46
CA GLY A 286 0.21 -11.50 -14.89
C GLY A 286 1.69 -11.60 -15.23
N TYR A 287 2.57 -11.72 -14.23
CA TYR A 287 3.99 -11.97 -14.43
C TYR A 287 4.47 -13.14 -13.56
N LEU A 288 4.56 -14.32 -14.17
CA LEU A 288 4.84 -15.58 -13.48
C LEU A 288 6.09 -15.55 -12.55
N PRO A 289 7.23 -14.93 -12.94
CA PRO A 289 8.37 -14.80 -12.03
C PRO A 289 8.06 -14.01 -10.76
N ALA A 290 7.23 -12.97 -10.84
CA ALA A 290 6.79 -12.23 -9.65
C ALA A 290 5.77 -13.02 -8.83
N GLU A 291 4.77 -13.64 -9.48
CA GLU A 291 3.75 -14.42 -8.76
C GLU A 291 4.34 -15.60 -7.97
N SER A 292 5.44 -16.17 -8.46
CA SER A 292 6.11 -17.34 -7.87
C SER A 292 7.15 -16.98 -6.80
N ALA A 293 7.62 -15.73 -6.74
CA ALA A 293 8.62 -15.29 -5.77
C ALA A 293 8.03 -15.09 -4.36
N ASP A 294 8.82 -15.31 -3.32
CA ASP A 294 8.37 -15.14 -1.93
C ASP A 294 8.02 -13.67 -1.61
N ASP A 295 8.85 -12.73 -2.07
CA ASP A 295 8.64 -11.29 -1.90
C ASP A 295 7.71 -10.67 -2.96
N LYS A 296 7.20 -11.50 -3.89
CA LYS A 296 6.39 -11.10 -5.04
C LYS A 296 7.01 -9.98 -5.88
N TYR A 297 8.34 -9.88 -5.91
CA TYR A 297 9.08 -8.79 -6.56
C TYR A 297 8.66 -7.41 -6.03
N HIS A 298 8.50 -7.30 -4.70
CA HIS A 298 8.19 -6.04 -4.04
C HIS A 298 9.23 -4.96 -4.34
N GLY A 299 10.51 -5.31 -4.45
CA GLY A 299 11.58 -4.41 -4.89
C GLY A 299 12.59 -5.16 -5.76
N VAL A 300 12.69 -4.77 -7.03
CA VAL A 300 13.60 -5.41 -7.99
C VAL A 300 14.71 -4.47 -8.44
N VAL A 301 15.86 -5.04 -8.77
CA VAL A 301 16.89 -4.37 -9.59
C VAL A 301 16.65 -4.68 -11.07
N LYS A 302 17.55 -4.27 -11.97
CA LYS A 302 17.46 -4.63 -13.39
C LYS A 302 17.34 -6.15 -13.56
N PHE A 303 16.45 -6.61 -14.43
CA PHE A 303 16.17 -8.03 -14.59
C PHE A 303 15.83 -8.41 -16.03
N ASN A 304 15.99 -9.69 -16.36
CA ASN A 304 15.55 -10.23 -17.65
C ASN A 304 14.04 -10.52 -17.61
N VAL A 305 13.27 -9.93 -18.52
CA VAL A 305 11.79 -10.06 -18.56
C VAL A 305 11.30 -11.49 -18.79
N ILE A 306 12.08 -12.34 -19.48
CA ILE A 306 11.65 -13.73 -19.76
C ILE A 306 11.95 -14.62 -18.57
N THR A 307 13.15 -14.51 -17.99
CA THR A 307 13.61 -15.44 -16.94
C THR A 307 13.35 -14.94 -15.52
N GLY A 308 13.12 -13.64 -15.33
CA GLY A 308 13.07 -13.00 -14.02
C GLY A 308 14.43 -12.82 -13.35
N GLU A 309 15.53 -13.25 -13.99
CA GLU A 309 16.86 -13.20 -13.39
C GLU A 309 17.29 -11.74 -13.16
N GLN A 310 17.59 -11.41 -11.90
CA GLN A 310 17.97 -10.07 -11.47
C GLN A 310 19.50 -9.92 -11.52
N ALA A 311 19.98 -8.85 -12.15
CA ALA A 311 21.39 -8.50 -12.22
C ALA A 311 21.87 -7.86 -10.90
N LYS A 312 22.08 -8.68 -9.87
CA LYS A 312 22.58 -8.24 -8.57
C LYS A 312 24.12 -8.20 -8.58
N ALA A 313 24.70 -7.06 -8.23
CA ALA A 313 26.14 -6.97 -8.00
C ALA A 313 26.52 -7.84 -6.80
N LYS A 314 27.65 -8.56 -6.89
CA LYS A 314 28.19 -9.28 -5.73
C LYS A 314 28.68 -8.24 -4.71
N PRO A 315 28.16 -8.24 -3.46
CA PRO A 315 28.63 -7.32 -2.44
C PRO A 315 30.05 -7.72 -2.01
N ASN A 316 30.91 -6.72 -1.80
CA ASN A 316 32.29 -6.91 -1.36
C ASN A 316 32.43 -6.99 0.17
N ALA A 317 31.36 -6.70 0.91
CA ALA A 317 31.30 -6.69 2.36
C ALA A 317 29.85 -7.03 2.81
N PRO A 318 29.66 -7.55 4.04
CA PRO A 318 28.32 -7.72 4.59
C PRO A 318 27.61 -6.36 4.75
N SER A 319 26.28 -6.36 4.64
CA SER A 319 25.49 -5.15 4.92
C SER A 319 25.51 -4.83 6.41
N TYR A 320 25.35 -3.55 6.76
CA TYR A 320 25.17 -3.12 8.16
C TYR A 320 24.02 -3.90 8.84
N THR A 321 22.92 -4.11 8.13
CA THR A 321 21.79 -4.94 8.56
C THR A 321 22.23 -6.34 8.99
N ARG A 322 23.10 -6.99 8.19
CA ARG A 322 23.57 -8.34 8.50
C ARG A 322 24.49 -8.36 9.71
N VAL A 323 25.42 -7.39 9.78
CA VAL A 323 26.33 -7.24 10.92
C VAL A 323 25.55 -7.00 12.21
N PHE A 324 24.53 -6.13 12.17
CA PHE A 324 23.63 -5.87 13.30
C PHE A 324 22.89 -7.14 13.74
N ALA A 325 22.27 -7.85 12.81
CA ALA A 325 21.50 -9.05 13.11
C ALA A 325 22.35 -10.15 13.76
N ASP A 326 23.52 -10.47 13.17
CA ASP A 326 24.41 -11.50 13.71
C ASP A 326 24.94 -11.10 15.11
N ALA A 327 25.25 -9.82 15.32
CA ALA A 327 25.68 -9.32 16.63
C ALA A 327 24.55 -9.39 17.68
N LEU A 328 23.33 -9.00 17.31
CA LEU A 328 22.19 -9.03 18.22
C LEU A 328 21.83 -10.46 18.64
N VAL A 329 21.87 -11.42 17.70
CA VAL A 329 21.67 -12.84 18.00
C VAL A 329 22.70 -13.31 19.03
N LYS A 330 23.99 -13.04 18.80
CA LYS A 330 25.06 -13.43 19.73
C LYS A 330 24.90 -12.82 21.12
N LEU A 331 24.45 -11.56 21.21
CA LEU A 331 24.18 -10.91 22.50
C LEU A 331 22.99 -11.58 23.21
N ALA A 332 21.93 -11.92 22.47
CA ALA A 332 20.73 -12.55 23.04
C ALA A 332 20.92 -14.04 23.42
N GLU A 333 21.96 -14.71 22.91
CA GLU A 333 22.39 -16.03 23.41
C GLU A 333 22.91 -15.95 24.86
N ALA A 334 23.52 -14.82 25.23
CA ALA A 334 24.09 -14.61 26.55
C ALA A 334 23.16 -13.86 27.52
N ASP A 335 22.08 -13.25 27.03
CA ASP A 335 21.17 -12.42 27.80
C ASP A 335 19.71 -12.71 27.41
N ASP A 336 18.97 -13.33 28.32
CA ASP A 336 17.58 -13.72 28.12
C ASP A 336 16.62 -12.51 28.04
N LYS A 337 17.04 -11.35 28.57
CA LYS A 337 16.25 -10.11 28.59
C LYS A 337 16.27 -9.34 27.27
N ILE A 338 17.13 -9.70 26.32
CA ILE A 338 17.19 -9.03 25.02
C ILE A 338 15.99 -9.45 24.17
N VAL A 339 15.27 -8.44 23.68
CA VAL A 339 14.11 -8.59 22.79
C VAL A 339 14.26 -7.64 21.61
N ALA A 340 13.74 -8.04 20.46
CA ALA A 340 13.86 -7.27 19.23
C ALA A 340 12.48 -6.88 18.69
N ILE A 341 12.34 -5.63 18.27
CA ILE A 341 11.09 -5.05 17.79
C ILE A 341 11.32 -4.46 16.39
N THR A 342 10.45 -4.78 15.44
CA THR A 342 10.41 -4.13 14.11
C THR A 342 8.99 -3.63 13.83
N ALA A 343 8.90 -2.65 12.93
CA ALA A 343 7.64 -2.16 12.39
C ALA A 343 7.51 -2.62 10.93
N ALA A 344 6.95 -3.81 10.70
CA ALA A 344 6.73 -4.44 9.38
C ALA A 344 7.98 -4.63 8.49
N MET A 345 9.19 -4.51 9.05
CA MET A 345 10.44 -4.52 8.29
C MET A 345 11.45 -5.60 8.75
N PRO A 346 11.05 -6.86 9.00
CA PRO A 346 11.95 -7.87 9.56
C PRO A 346 13.17 -8.13 8.67
N SER A 347 12.99 -8.29 7.36
CA SER A 347 14.11 -8.49 6.42
C SER A 347 14.91 -7.21 6.18
N GLY A 348 14.25 -6.06 6.19
CA GLY A 348 14.90 -4.75 6.01
C GLY A 348 15.85 -4.40 7.15
N THR A 349 15.51 -4.83 8.36
CA THR A 349 16.24 -4.53 9.61
C THR A 349 17.04 -5.72 10.14
N GLY A 350 16.96 -6.88 9.49
CA GLY A 350 17.68 -8.10 9.86
C GLY A 350 17.05 -8.85 11.03
N LEU A 351 15.87 -8.42 11.51
CA LEU A 351 15.13 -9.14 12.56
C LEU A 351 14.48 -10.42 12.06
N ASP A 352 14.44 -10.69 10.75
CA ASP A 352 14.08 -12.03 10.24
C ASP A 352 15.10 -13.10 10.68
N VAL A 353 16.38 -12.74 10.79
CA VAL A 353 17.44 -13.61 11.32
C VAL A 353 17.28 -13.80 12.82
N PHE A 354 17.06 -12.70 13.57
CA PHE A 354 16.83 -12.76 15.01
C PHE A 354 15.58 -13.57 15.36
N GLY A 355 14.48 -13.37 14.63
CA GLY A 355 13.22 -14.09 14.82
C GLY A 355 13.30 -15.58 14.54
N LYS A 356 14.18 -16.02 13.63
CA LYS A 356 14.45 -17.45 13.43
C LYS A 356 15.16 -18.07 14.64
N ALA A 357 16.08 -17.36 15.27
CA ALA A 357 16.80 -17.82 16.45
C ALA A 357 15.95 -17.72 17.73
N PHE A 358 15.17 -16.65 17.88
CA PHE A 358 14.42 -16.31 19.10
C PHE A 358 12.98 -15.86 18.79
N PRO A 359 12.11 -16.76 18.32
CA PRO A 359 10.75 -16.40 17.89
C PRO A 359 9.91 -15.81 19.03
N GLY A 360 10.06 -16.29 20.27
CA GLY A 360 9.36 -15.77 21.45
C GLY A 360 9.89 -14.42 21.98
N ARG A 361 10.96 -13.87 21.39
CA ARG A 361 11.58 -12.59 21.79
C ARG A 361 11.61 -11.57 20.65
N THR A 362 10.84 -11.83 19.60
CA THR A 362 10.78 -10.98 18.40
C THR A 362 9.36 -10.50 18.18
N TYR A 363 9.19 -9.19 18.07
CA TYR A 363 7.89 -8.56 17.93
C TYR A 363 7.85 -7.76 16.63
N ASP A 364 6.92 -8.10 15.74
CA ASP A 364 6.55 -7.26 14.60
C ASP A 364 5.23 -6.57 14.93
N VAL A 365 5.26 -5.25 15.02
CA VAL A 365 4.07 -4.44 15.38
C VAL A 365 3.28 -3.96 14.15
N GLY A 366 3.65 -4.40 12.94
CA GLY A 366 3.09 -3.87 11.70
C GLY A 366 3.61 -2.47 11.39
N ILE A 367 2.93 -1.76 10.49
CA ILE A 367 3.29 -0.38 10.12
C ILE A 367 2.83 0.58 11.22
N ALA A 368 3.48 0.54 12.37
CA ALA A 368 3.08 1.28 13.56
C ALA A 368 4.30 1.71 14.39
N GLU A 369 5.13 2.60 13.85
CA GLU A 369 6.37 3.03 14.50
C GLU A 369 6.14 3.70 15.85
N GLN A 370 5.06 4.48 16.01
CA GLN A 370 4.68 5.03 17.32
C GLN A 370 4.47 3.91 18.34
N HIS A 371 3.70 2.89 17.94
CA HIS A 371 3.42 1.74 18.80
C HIS A 371 4.70 0.97 19.11
N ALA A 372 5.61 0.78 18.13
CA ALA A 372 6.90 0.12 18.36
C ALA A 372 7.71 0.80 19.47
N VAL A 373 7.74 2.13 19.48
CA VAL A 373 8.49 2.93 20.47
C VAL A 373 7.87 2.81 21.86
N THR A 374 6.56 3.05 22.01
CA THR A 374 5.89 2.94 23.32
C THR A 374 5.87 1.49 23.83
N PHE A 375 5.76 0.51 22.93
CA PHE A 375 5.86 -0.92 23.27
C PHE A 375 7.27 -1.26 23.81
N ALA A 376 8.33 -0.73 23.17
CA ALA A 376 9.68 -0.85 23.68
C ALA A 376 9.82 -0.19 25.06
N ALA A 377 9.23 0.99 25.27
CA ALA A 377 9.21 1.66 26.57
C ALA A 377 8.58 0.76 27.65
N GLY A 378 7.42 0.17 27.38
CA GLY A 378 6.76 -0.77 28.31
C GLY A 378 7.63 -1.98 28.67
N LEU A 379 8.27 -2.61 27.67
CA LEU A 379 9.21 -3.70 27.91
C LEU A 379 10.41 -3.27 28.76
N ALA A 380 10.97 -2.09 28.49
CA ALA A 380 12.10 -1.55 29.25
C ALA A 380 11.72 -1.23 30.71
N ALA A 381 10.51 -0.69 30.93
CA ALA A 381 9.98 -0.38 32.25
C ALA A 381 9.80 -1.65 33.11
N ASP A 382 9.47 -2.79 32.50
CA ASP A 382 9.36 -4.09 33.17
C ASP A 382 10.68 -4.90 33.18
N GLY A 383 11.81 -4.25 32.87
CA GLY A 383 13.15 -4.81 33.06
C GLY A 383 13.70 -5.63 31.88
N MET A 384 13.03 -5.64 30.73
CA MET A 384 13.58 -6.18 29.47
C MET A 384 14.57 -5.21 28.82
N LYS A 385 15.33 -5.69 27.84
CA LYS A 385 16.33 -4.91 27.09
C LYS A 385 15.94 -4.81 25.61
N PRO A 386 15.01 -3.93 25.24
CA PRO A 386 14.48 -3.86 23.90
C PRO A 386 15.45 -3.19 22.92
N PHE A 387 15.57 -3.80 21.75
CA PHE A 387 16.18 -3.24 20.55
C PHE A 387 15.07 -2.95 19.53
N ALA A 388 14.72 -1.68 19.39
CA ALA A 388 13.79 -1.21 18.37
C ALA A 388 14.58 -0.97 17.06
N ALA A 389 14.48 -1.93 16.13
CA ALA A 389 15.12 -1.86 14.82
C ALA A 389 14.13 -1.25 13.81
N ILE A 390 14.32 0.03 13.51
CA ILE A 390 13.42 0.87 12.70
C ILE A 390 14.30 1.71 11.78
N TYR A 391 13.88 1.95 10.53
CA TYR A 391 14.66 2.84 9.67
C TYR A 391 14.66 4.27 10.21
N SER A 392 15.78 5.00 10.07
CA SER A 392 15.88 6.41 10.50
C SER A 392 14.72 7.26 9.97
N THR A 393 14.36 7.10 8.69
CA THR A 393 13.25 7.86 8.09
C THR A 393 11.89 7.54 8.72
N PHE A 394 11.66 6.29 9.13
CA PHE A 394 10.38 5.87 9.69
C PHE A 394 10.27 6.18 11.19
N LEU A 395 11.39 6.21 11.92
CA LEU A 395 11.38 6.61 13.34
C LEU A 395 10.86 8.04 13.54
N GLN A 396 10.90 8.89 12.51
CA GLN A 396 10.26 10.21 12.51
C GLN A 396 8.78 10.15 12.92
N ARG A 397 8.06 9.07 12.56
CA ARG A 397 6.66 8.84 12.97
C ARG A 397 6.50 8.71 14.48
N GLY A 398 7.47 8.09 15.14
CA GLY A 398 7.48 7.80 16.59
C GLY A 398 8.19 8.84 17.44
N TYR A 399 8.54 10.01 16.89
CA TYR A 399 9.37 11.01 17.59
C TYR A 399 8.78 11.44 18.93
N ASP A 400 7.47 11.72 18.99
CA ASP A 400 6.78 12.09 20.22
C ASP A 400 6.87 10.98 21.29
N GLN A 401 6.74 9.71 20.87
CA GLN A 401 6.89 8.55 21.75
C GLN A 401 8.35 8.39 22.23
N VAL A 402 9.35 8.73 21.41
CA VAL A 402 10.75 8.76 21.86
C VAL A 402 10.92 9.83 22.95
N VAL A 403 10.35 11.02 22.75
CA VAL A 403 10.42 12.14 23.72
C VAL A 403 9.74 11.74 25.04
N HIS A 404 8.46 11.39 24.98
CA HIS A 404 7.59 11.27 26.15
C HIS A 404 7.63 9.89 26.79
N ASP A 405 7.62 8.84 25.99
CA ASP A 405 7.51 7.48 26.52
C ASP A 405 8.88 6.89 26.86
N VAL A 406 9.97 7.39 26.27
CA VAL A 406 11.32 6.86 26.51
C VAL A 406 12.24 7.86 27.22
N ALA A 407 12.53 9.01 26.59
CA ALA A 407 13.61 9.91 27.04
C ALA A 407 13.29 10.57 28.39
N ILE A 408 12.09 11.13 28.55
CA ILE A 408 11.68 11.76 29.82
C ILE A 408 11.71 10.76 30.99
N GLN A 409 11.40 9.49 30.71
CA GLN A 409 11.42 8.41 31.71
C GLN A 409 12.82 7.77 31.89
N SER A 410 13.82 8.20 31.10
CA SER A 410 15.18 7.62 31.10
C SER A 410 15.19 6.10 30.91
N LEU A 411 14.28 5.58 30.08
CA LEU A 411 14.15 4.13 29.87
C LEU A 411 15.26 3.60 28.94
N PRO A 412 15.83 2.42 29.22
CA PRO A 412 16.96 1.86 28.47
C PRO A 412 16.53 1.18 27.16
N VAL A 413 15.84 1.90 26.28
CA VAL A 413 15.48 1.46 24.92
C VAL A 413 16.65 1.72 23.97
N ARG A 414 16.97 0.74 23.12
CA ARG A 414 18.05 0.86 22.12
C ARG A 414 17.44 0.98 20.73
N PHE A 415 17.67 2.11 20.08
CA PHE A 415 17.22 2.34 18.71
C PHE A 415 18.30 1.93 17.71
N ALA A 416 18.05 0.84 16.98
CA ALA A 416 18.91 0.40 15.89
C ALA A 416 18.38 0.99 14.57
N MET A 417 18.90 2.18 14.23
CA MET A 417 18.42 2.98 13.09
C MET A 417 19.10 2.60 11.78
N ASP A 418 18.53 1.64 11.05
CA ASP A 418 19.01 1.28 9.71
C ASP A 418 18.63 2.38 8.68
N ARG A 419 19.24 2.39 7.49
CA ARG A 419 19.00 3.38 6.41
C ARG A 419 19.16 4.85 6.86
N ALA A 420 20.05 5.11 7.83
CA ALA A 420 20.47 6.46 8.19
C ALA A 420 21.26 7.12 7.04
N GLY A 421 21.05 8.42 6.85
CA GLY A 421 21.60 9.21 5.76
C GLY A 421 20.81 9.14 4.44
N LEU A 422 21.51 9.28 3.32
CA LEU A 422 20.93 9.22 1.99
C LEU A 422 20.79 7.76 1.53
N VAL A 423 19.59 7.37 1.10
CA VAL A 423 19.27 6.00 0.68
C VAL A 423 19.26 5.79 -0.84
N GLY A 424 19.51 6.87 -1.61
CA GLY A 424 19.60 6.82 -3.07
C GLY A 424 18.24 6.80 -3.77
N ALA A 425 17.89 5.66 -4.38
CA ALA A 425 16.83 5.54 -5.39
C ALA A 425 15.39 5.79 -4.86
N ASP A 426 15.17 5.65 -3.55
CA ASP A 426 13.87 5.97 -2.93
C ASP A 426 13.71 7.47 -2.65
N GLY A 427 14.78 8.25 -2.81
CA GLY A 427 14.73 9.71 -2.83
C GLY A 427 14.39 10.34 -1.47
N GLN A 428 13.91 11.58 -1.53
CA GLN A 428 13.78 12.47 -0.38
C GLN A 428 12.85 11.96 0.73
N THR A 429 11.84 11.16 0.38
CA THR A 429 10.86 10.66 1.36
C THR A 429 11.40 9.52 2.20
N HIS A 430 12.48 8.87 1.77
CA HIS A 430 13.13 7.78 2.49
C HIS A 430 14.52 8.17 3.01
N ALA A 431 14.97 9.40 2.76
CA ALA A 431 16.23 9.89 3.29
C ALA A 431 16.13 10.00 4.82
N GLY A 432 16.83 9.10 5.53
CA GLY A 432 16.98 9.13 6.97
C GLY A 432 17.99 10.19 7.41
N SER A 433 17.80 11.45 7.03
CA SER A 433 18.79 12.52 7.21
C SER A 433 18.53 13.43 8.41
N PHE A 434 17.53 13.10 9.23
CA PHE A 434 17.07 13.96 10.32
C PHE A 434 17.30 13.37 11.72
N ASP A 435 17.68 12.09 11.82
CA ASP A 435 17.82 11.38 13.11
C ASP A 435 18.85 12.02 14.03
N ILE A 436 20.02 12.39 13.54
CA ILE A 436 21.02 13.11 14.35
C ILE A 436 20.43 14.39 14.96
N GLY A 437 19.62 15.12 14.19
CA GLY A 437 19.00 16.36 14.63
C GLY A 437 17.91 16.14 15.68
N PHE A 438 16.93 15.26 15.40
CA PHE A 438 15.81 15.06 16.31
C PHE A 438 16.19 14.24 17.54
N MET A 439 17.07 13.23 17.42
CA MET A 439 17.55 12.46 18.58
C MET A 439 18.49 13.29 19.45
N GLY A 440 19.44 14.01 18.85
CA GLY A 440 20.42 14.82 19.57
C GLY A 440 19.83 16.01 20.34
N ALA A 441 18.57 16.36 20.08
CA ALA A 441 17.83 17.36 20.85
C ALA A 441 17.25 16.82 22.16
N LEU A 442 17.25 15.50 22.39
CA LEU A 442 16.60 14.87 23.53
C LEU A 442 17.60 14.58 24.66
N PRO A 443 17.23 14.82 25.94
CA PRO A 443 18.08 14.47 27.07
C PRO A 443 18.37 12.97 27.13
N GLY A 444 19.65 12.61 27.20
CA GLY A 444 20.09 11.22 27.43
C GLY A 444 19.97 10.28 26.23
N MET A 445 19.76 10.82 25.01
CA MET A 445 19.67 10.07 23.76
C MET A 445 20.90 10.19 22.86
#